data_AF-A3VYZ1-F1
#
_entry.id   AF-A3VYZ1-F1
#
_cell.length_a   1.000
_cell.length_b   1.000
_cell.length_c   1.000
_cell.angle_alpha   90.00
_cell.angle_beta   90.00
_cell.angle_gamma   90.00
#
_symmetry.space_group_name_H-M   'P 1'
#
loop_
_entity.id
_entity.type
_entity.pdbx_description
1 polymer ?
#
loop_
_entity_poly.entity_id
_entity_poly.type
_entity_poly.pdbx_seq_one_letter_code
_entity_poly.pdbx_strand_id
1 'polypeptide(L)'
;MTTRKRSVGLCILGRRKNDSTTRSCRAERRDKPAARRFFRRAIGTNGVPDRVVINKSGANLAGLEAVNVILKCTGTGQSIKILQVKYLNNILEQDHPFIKGVTERTLAFKAFHPASATLEGIETTHLIRKGQFKAKGATAFQQFAQLAA
;
A
#
# COMPACT_ATOMS: atom_id res chain seq x y z
N MET A 1 9.56 -11.65 27.78
CA MET A 1 10.48 -11.24 26.70
C MET A 1 9.67 -10.80 25.48
N THR A 2 9.48 -9.49 25.33
CA THR A 2 8.58 -8.88 24.36
C THR A 2 9.28 -8.76 22.99
N THR A 3 9.02 -9.70 22.08
CA THR A 3 9.45 -9.55 20.68
C THR A 3 8.70 -8.36 20.07
N ARG A 4 9.35 -7.19 19.99
CA ARG A 4 8.87 -6.03 19.23
C ARG A 4 8.72 -6.45 17.77
N LYS A 5 7.50 -6.81 17.36
CA LYS A 5 7.10 -7.01 15.97
C LYS A 5 7.28 -5.69 15.20
N ARG A 6 8.47 -5.49 14.62
CA ARG A 6 8.78 -4.37 13.72
C ARG A 6 8.10 -4.59 12.36
N SER A 7 6.83 -4.25 12.29
CA SER A 7 6.01 -4.09 11.08
C SER A 7 6.25 -2.68 10.49
N VAL A 8 6.26 -2.35 9.19
CA VAL A 8 5.94 -2.98 7.89
C VAL A 8 6.86 -2.21 6.87
N GLY A 9 6.91 -2.64 5.61
CA GLY A 9 7.40 -1.81 4.50
C GLY A 9 6.29 -1.73 3.47
N LEU A 10 5.67 -0.56 3.33
CA LEU A 10 4.60 -0.30 2.35
C LEU A 10 5.25 0.07 0.99
N CYS A 11 4.83 -0.57 -0.10
CA CYS A 11 5.30 -0.27 -1.46
C CYS A 11 4.09 0.00 -2.37
N ILE A 12 3.93 1.24 -2.85
CA ILE A 12 2.86 1.55 -3.81
C ILE A 12 3.33 1.23 -5.23
N LEU A 13 2.56 0.40 -5.94
CA LEU A 13 2.67 0.26 -7.39
C LEU A 13 1.73 1.31 -8.02
N GLY A 14 2.31 2.38 -8.58
CA GLY A 14 1.54 3.38 -9.33
C GLY A 14 1.38 2.95 -10.79
N ARG A 15 0.13 2.81 -11.27
CA ARG A 15 -0.15 2.47 -12.66
C ARG A 15 -0.38 3.70 -13.56
N ARG A 16 -0.88 4.82 -13.03
CA ARG A 16 -1.02 6.14 -13.71
C ARG A 16 -1.09 7.28 -12.67
N LYS A 17 -1.08 8.55 -13.11
CA LYS A 17 -1.23 9.74 -12.25
C LYS A 17 -2.46 9.72 -11.32
N ASN A 18 -3.48 8.89 -11.60
CA ASN A 18 -4.76 8.92 -10.90
C ASN A 18 -5.20 7.59 -10.26
N ASP A 19 -4.49 6.47 -10.52
CA ASP A 19 -4.82 5.14 -9.96
C ASP A 19 -3.60 4.58 -9.20
N SER A 20 -3.61 4.72 -7.87
CA SER A 20 -2.56 4.24 -6.97
C SER A 20 -2.95 2.89 -6.34
N THR A 21 -2.44 1.79 -6.89
CA THR A 21 -2.61 0.48 -6.26
C THR A 21 -1.59 0.30 -5.14
N THR A 22 -2.07 0.35 -3.90
CA THR A 22 -1.24 0.29 -2.70
C THR A 22 -1.14 -1.16 -2.21
N ARG A 23 0.06 -1.77 -2.19
CA ARG A 23 0.28 -3.09 -1.58
C ARG A 23 1.30 -3.02 -0.46
N SER A 24 1.01 -3.68 0.66
CA SER A 24 1.92 -3.78 1.79
C SER A 24 2.58 -5.16 1.84
N CYS A 25 3.87 -5.20 2.18
CA CYS A 25 4.60 -6.46 2.36
C CYS A 25 4.86 -6.68 3.84
N ARG A 26 4.50 -7.85 4.36
CA ARG A 26 4.91 -8.33 5.67
C ARG A 26 5.90 -9.47 5.47
N ALA A 27 7.20 -9.18 5.61
CA ALA A 27 8.27 -10.18 5.53
C ALA A 27 9.00 -10.24 6.88
N GLU A 28 9.35 -11.45 7.30
CA GLU A 28 10.09 -11.71 8.54
C GLU A 28 11.55 -11.22 8.45
N ARG A 29 12.11 -11.20 7.23
CA ARG A 29 13.44 -10.65 6.93
C ARG A 29 13.36 -9.64 5.78
N ARG A 30 14.10 -8.53 5.90
CA ARG A 30 14.23 -7.48 4.87
C ARG A 30 15.39 -7.81 3.94
N ASP A 31 15.23 -8.85 3.13
CA ASP A 31 16.27 -9.30 2.21
C ASP A 31 15.88 -9.09 0.73
N LYS A 32 16.90 -9.02 -0.14
CA LYS A 32 16.75 -8.85 -1.59
C LYS A 32 15.86 -9.95 -2.22
N PRO A 33 15.98 -11.25 -1.84
CA PRO A 33 15.11 -12.30 -2.37
C PRO A 33 13.63 -12.10 -2.07
N ALA A 34 13.28 -11.73 -0.83
CA ALA A 34 11.89 -11.48 -0.45
C ALA A 34 11.32 -10.27 -1.22
N ALA A 35 12.10 -9.18 -1.32
CA ALA A 35 11.69 -8.00 -2.08
C ALA A 35 11.45 -8.32 -3.56
N ARG A 36 12.36 -9.05 -4.21
CA ARG A 36 12.22 -9.49 -5.62
C ARG A 36 10.97 -10.36 -5.81
N ARG A 37 10.73 -11.33 -4.93
CA ARG A 37 9.54 -12.21 -4.99
C ARG A 37 8.26 -11.41 -4.86
N PHE A 38 8.22 -10.46 -3.92
CA PHE A 38 7.07 -9.58 -3.75
C PHE A 38 6.77 -8.77 -5.02
N PHE A 39 7.78 -8.09 -5.58
CA PHE A 39 7.58 -7.26 -6.76
C PHE A 39 7.18 -8.08 -7.99
N ARG A 40 7.76 -9.27 -8.20
CA ARG A 40 7.31 -10.20 -9.24
C ARG A 40 5.84 -10.55 -9.11
N ARG A 41 5.39 -10.90 -7.90
CA ARG A 41 3.98 -11.23 -7.66
C ARG A 41 3.08 -10.01 -7.88
N ALA A 42 3.50 -8.85 -7.38
CA ALA A 42 2.72 -7.62 -7.52
C ALA A 42 2.53 -7.22 -8.99
N ILE A 43 3.59 -7.33 -9.79
CA ILE A 43 3.57 -7.07 -11.24
C ILE A 43 2.81 -8.17 -11.99
N GLY A 44 2.91 -9.43 -11.57
CA GLY A 44 2.14 -10.51 -12.20
C GLY A 44 0.63 -10.31 -12.07
N THR A 45 0.16 -9.87 -10.90
CA THR A 45 -1.28 -9.63 -10.68
C THR A 45 -1.74 -8.28 -11.23
N ASN A 46 -0.92 -7.25 -11.07
CA ASN A 46 -1.30 -5.87 -11.37
C ASN A 46 -0.53 -5.32 -12.55
N GLY A 47 0.02 -6.14 -13.46
CA GLY A 47 0.88 -5.74 -14.60
C GLY A 47 2.06 -4.80 -14.27
N VAL A 48 2.79 -4.40 -15.31
CA VAL A 48 4.01 -3.60 -15.17
C VAL A 48 3.66 -2.11 -14.98
N PRO A 49 4.08 -1.47 -13.87
CA PRO A 49 3.89 -0.04 -13.64
C PRO A 49 4.98 0.80 -14.32
N ASP A 50 4.65 2.03 -14.72
CA ASP A 50 5.65 2.98 -15.25
C ASP A 50 6.61 3.47 -14.15
N ARG A 51 6.12 3.62 -12.92
CA ARG A 51 6.85 4.21 -11.79
C ARG A 51 6.50 3.49 -10.49
N VAL A 52 7.51 3.24 -9.67
CA VAL A 52 7.33 2.68 -8.31
C VAL A 52 8.05 3.57 -7.31
N VAL A 53 7.32 3.92 -6.25
CA VAL A 53 7.86 4.68 -5.13
C VAL A 53 8.23 3.69 -4.04
N ILE A 54 9.50 3.71 -3.63
CA ILE A 54 10.01 2.86 -2.56
C ILE A 54 10.60 3.71 -1.42
N ASN A 55 10.49 3.19 -0.21
CA ASN A 55 11.24 3.71 0.93
C ASN A 55 12.75 3.52 0.71
N LYS A 56 13.58 4.18 1.54
CA LYS A 56 15.06 4.11 1.45
C LYS A 56 15.65 2.75 1.87
N SER A 57 14.91 1.66 1.70
CA SER A 57 15.38 0.30 1.97
C SER A 57 16.24 -0.22 0.81
N GLY A 58 17.50 -0.56 1.10
CA GLY A 58 18.40 -1.17 0.12
C GLY A 58 17.88 -2.51 -0.44
N ALA A 59 17.14 -3.29 0.36
CA ALA A 59 16.53 -4.54 -0.09
C ALA A 59 15.45 -4.32 -1.16
N ASN A 60 14.62 -3.27 -1.00
CA ASN A 60 13.59 -2.92 -1.96
C ASN A 60 14.19 -2.43 -3.28
N LEU A 61 15.22 -1.59 -3.20
CA LEU A 61 15.95 -1.13 -4.37
C LEU A 61 16.55 -2.31 -5.14
N ALA A 62 17.32 -3.16 -4.46
CA ALA A 62 17.97 -4.31 -5.08
C ALA A 62 16.97 -5.35 -5.61
N GLY A 63 15.80 -5.48 -4.96
CA GLY A 63 14.71 -6.34 -5.41
C GLY A 63 14.06 -5.82 -6.71
N LEU A 64 13.81 -4.52 -6.80
CA LEU A 64 13.19 -3.89 -7.97
C LEU A 64 14.16 -3.79 -9.15
N GLU A 65 15.44 -3.52 -8.90
CA GLU A 65 16.49 -3.59 -9.92
C GLU A 65 16.59 -4.99 -10.54
N ALA A 66 16.54 -6.04 -9.70
CA ALA A 66 16.53 -7.41 -10.20
C ALA A 66 15.30 -7.70 -11.07
N VAL A 67 14.15 -7.09 -10.77
CA VAL A 67 12.95 -7.16 -11.61
C VAL A 67 13.14 -6.42 -12.92
N ASN A 68 13.71 -5.22 -12.90
CA ASN A 68 14.01 -4.45 -14.12
C ASN A 68 14.97 -5.20 -15.05
N VAL A 69 15.98 -5.89 -14.52
CA VAL A 69 16.87 -6.75 -15.33
C VAL A 69 16.07 -7.84 -16.04
N ILE A 70 15.17 -8.51 -15.32
CA ILE A 70 14.32 -9.56 -15.92
C ILE A 70 13.43 -8.98 -17.02
N LEU A 71 12.75 -7.85 -16.75
CA LEU A 71 11.85 -7.22 -17.73
C LEU A 71 12.58 -6.85 -19.03
N LYS A 72 13.81 -6.33 -18.91
CA LYS A 72 14.68 -6.06 -20.07
C LYS A 72 15.05 -7.33 -20.84
N CYS A 73 15.39 -8.41 -20.15
CA CYS A 73 15.75 -9.68 -20.79
C CYS A 73 14.55 -10.42 -21.41
N THR A 74 13.34 -10.26 -20.88
CA THR A 74 12.13 -10.89 -21.41
C THR A 74 11.52 -10.19 -22.63
N GLY A 75 12.22 -9.20 -23.21
CA GLY A 75 11.83 -8.59 -24.50
C GLY A 75 10.66 -7.61 -24.44
N THR A 76 10.13 -7.28 -23.27
CA THR A 76 9.05 -6.28 -23.15
C THR A 76 9.57 -4.84 -23.28
N GLY A 77 10.89 -4.62 -23.19
CA GLY A 77 11.52 -3.29 -23.30
C GLY A 77 11.13 -2.30 -22.18
N GLN A 78 10.24 -2.70 -21.28
CA GLN A 78 9.70 -1.85 -20.24
C GLN A 78 10.65 -1.79 -19.05
N SER A 79 10.93 -0.57 -18.59
CA SER A 79 11.70 -0.32 -17.39
C SER A 79 10.88 0.49 -16.38
N ILE A 80 10.85 0.02 -15.14
CA ILE A 80 10.13 0.67 -14.06
C ILE A 80 11.03 1.78 -13.52
N LYS A 81 10.55 3.02 -13.54
CA LYS A 81 11.27 4.14 -12.89
C LYS A 81 11.14 4.03 -11.38
N ILE A 82 12.27 3.96 -10.68
CA ILE A 82 12.33 3.84 -9.22
C ILE A 82 12.43 5.24 -8.62
N LEU A 83 11.53 5.59 -7.71
CA LEU A 83 11.49 6.88 -7.04
C LEU A 83 11.70 6.70 -5.54
N GLN A 84 12.67 7.43 -4.98
CA GLN A 84 12.96 7.50 -3.54
C GLN A 84 12.72 8.92 -3.00
N VAL A 85 11.50 9.42 -3.16
CA VAL A 85 11.14 10.79 -2.76
C VAL A 85 10.75 10.80 -1.28
N LYS A 86 11.43 11.62 -0.46
CA LYS A 86 11.20 11.72 1.00
C LYS A 86 9.75 12.06 1.33
N TYR A 87 9.16 13.03 0.63
CA TYR A 87 7.77 13.45 0.87
C TYR A 87 6.77 12.32 0.63
N LEU A 88 6.89 11.60 -0.50
CA LEU A 88 6.01 10.47 -0.79
C LEU A 88 6.20 9.37 0.25
N ASN A 89 7.45 9.07 0.63
CA ASN A 89 7.73 8.11 1.69
C ASN A 89 7.11 8.50 3.03
N ASN A 90 7.11 9.78 3.40
CA ASN A 90 6.46 10.24 4.63
C ASN A 90 4.94 9.97 4.61
N ILE A 91 4.27 10.19 3.48
CA ILE A 91 2.83 9.85 3.33
C ILE A 91 2.61 8.34 3.50
N LEU A 92 3.46 7.52 2.87
CA LEU A 92 3.37 6.06 2.98
C LEU A 92 3.60 5.57 4.40
N GLU A 93 4.58 6.13 5.09
CA GLU A 93 4.90 5.79 6.47
C GLU A 93 3.80 6.23 7.44
N GLN A 94 3.13 7.35 7.16
CA GLN A 94 1.98 7.83 7.93
C GLN A 94 0.74 6.92 7.81
N ASP A 95 0.47 6.38 6.62
CA ASP A 95 -0.73 5.56 6.38
C ASP A 95 -0.57 4.10 6.81
N HIS A 96 0.67 3.67 6.98
CA HIS A 96 0.99 2.30 7.27
C HIS A 96 0.48 1.77 8.62
N PRO A 97 0.53 2.51 9.75
CA PRO A 97 -0.10 2.08 11.00
C PRO A 97 -1.59 1.81 10.85
N PHE A 98 -2.29 2.62 10.04
CA PHE A 98 -3.70 2.43 9.76
C PHE A 98 -3.95 1.14 8.96
N ILE A 99 -3.23 0.93 7.84
CA ILE A 99 -3.34 -0.29 7.02
C ILE A 99 -3.03 -1.54 7.85
N LYS A 100 -2.01 -1.46 8.71
CA LYS A 100 -1.66 -2.54 9.61
C LYS A 100 -2.79 -2.82 10.61
N GLY A 101 -3.32 -1.80 11.27
CA GLY A 101 -4.41 -1.95 12.24
C GLY A 101 -5.70 -2.47 11.59
N VAL A 102 -5.99 -2.05 10.37
CA VAL A 102 -7.06 -2.61 9.53
C VAL A 102 -6.83 -4.11 9.33
N THR A 103 -5.66 -4.52 8.81
CA THR A 103 -5.33 -5.92 8.54
C THR A 103 -5.40 -6.79 9.81
N GLU A 104 -4.90 -6.29 10.94
CA GLU A 104 -4.91 -7.01 12.22
C GLU A 104 -6.33 -7.17 12.78
N ARG A 105 -7.21 -6.18 12.60
CA ARG A 105 -8.63 -6.27 12.97
C ARG A 105 -9.37 -7.26 12.09
N THR A 106 -9.15 -7.27 10.77
CA THR A 106 -9.80 -8.20 9.83
C THR A 106 -9.52 -9.67 10.20
N LEU A 107 -8.30 -9.97 10.64
CA LEU A 107 -7.91 -11.33 11.05
C LEU A 107 -8.63 -11.83 12.31
N ALA A 108 -9.24 -10.94 13.10
CA ALA A 108 -10.00 -11.30 14.30
C ALA A 108 -11.48 -11.65 14.02
N PHE A 109 -11.98 -11.39 12.81
CA PHE A 109 -13.36 -11.72 12.44
C PHE A 109 -13.50 -13.20 12.07
N LYS A 110 -14.60 -13.81 12.54
CA LYS A 110 -14.94 -15.21 12.24
C LYS A 110 -15.64 -15.40 10.88
N ALA A 111 -16.04 -14.32 10.21
CA ALA A 111 -16.78 -14.36 8.95
C ALA A 111 -16.44 -13.16 8.05
N PHE A 112 -16.55 -13.34 6.73
CA PHE A 112 -16.13 -12.36 5.72
C PHE A 112 -17.06 -11.15 5.60
N HIS A 113 -18.38 -11.37 5.54
CA HIS A 113 -19.36 -10.28 5.43
C HIS A 113 -19.27 -9.23 6.56
N PRO A 114 -19.26 -9.61 7.86
CA PRO A 114 -19.13 -8.61 8.92
C PRO A 114 -17.75 -7.93 8.94
N ALA A 115 -16.70 -8.62 8.47
CA ALA A 115 -15.38 -8.02 8.31
C ALA A 115 -15.38 -6.95 7.20
N SER A 116 -16.02 -7.22 6.05
CA SER A 116 -16.11 -6.28 4.93
C SER A 116 -16.88 -5.01 5.32
N ALA A 117 -18.06 -5.15 5.92
CA ALA A 117 -18.85 -4.00 6.36
C ALA A 117 -18.11 -3.14 7.39
N THR A 118 -17.38 -3.77 8.32
CA THR A 118 -16.57 -3.04 9.31
C THR A 118 -15.39 -2.32 8.65
N LEU A 119 -14.76 -2.93 7.64
CA LEU A 119 -13.68 -2.32 6.88
C LEU A 119 -14.16 -1.08 6.11
N GLU A 120 -15.27 -1.19 5.40
CA GLU A 120 -15.87 -0.09 4.66
C GLU A 120 -16.24 1.09 5.58
N GLY A 121 -16.78 0.81 6.77
CA GLY A 121 -17.05 1.85 7.78
C GLY A 121 -15.78 2.52 8.33
N ILE A 122 -14.71 1.74 8.58
CA ILE A 122 -13.41 2.27 9.03
C ILE A 122 -12.77 3.12 7.93
N GLU A 123 -12.83 2.69 6.67
CA GLU A 123 -12.31 3.44 5.52
C GLU A 123 -13.09 4.73 5.32
N THR A 124 -14.42 4.68 5.33
CA THR A 124 -15.30 5.84 5.16
C THR A 124 -15.04 6.89 6.24
N THR A 125 -14.94 6.46 7.50
CA THR A 125 -14.61 7.36 8.61
C THR A 125 -13.21 7.98 8.45
N HIS A 126 -12.24 7.21 7.93
CA HIS A 126 -10.89 7.70 7.66
C HIS A 126 -10.85 8.73 6.52
N LEU A 127 -11.62 8.52 5.45
CA LEU A 127 -11.78 9.45 4.33
C LEU A 127 -12.42 10.77 4.76
N ILE A 128 -13.46 10.72 5.59
CA ILE A 128 -14.11 11.90 6.20
C ILE A 128 -13.09 12.68 7.03
N ARG A 129 -12.34 12.00 7.91
CA ARG A 129 -11.32 12.64 8.76
C ARG A 129 -10.19 13.30 7.97
N LYS A 130 -9.82 12.74 6.81
CA LYS A 130 -8.81 13.32 5.92
C LYS A 130 -9.35 14.43 5.02
N GLY A 131 -10.65 14.75 5.08
CA GLY A 131 -11.27 15.76 4.22
C GLY A 131 -11.24 15.39 2.74
N GLN A 132 -11.18 14.09 2.42
CA GLN A 132 -11.12 13.62 1.02
C GLN A 132 -12.50 13.62 0.34
N PHE A 133 -13.57 13.83 1.11
CA PHE A 133 -14.89 14.09 0.57
C PHE A 133 -14.98 15.53 0.05
N LYS A 134 -15.49 15.70 -1.18
CA LYS A 134 -15.77 17.00 -1.79
C LYS A 134 -17.04 17.67 -1.21
N ALA A 135 -17.31 17.51 0.08
CA ALA A 135 -18.47 18.12 0.72
C ALA A 135 -18.06 19.47 1.34
N LYS A 136 -18.21 20.55 0.56
CA LYS A 136 -17.93 21.92 1.02
C LYS A 136 -18.88 22.29 2.17
N GLY A 137 -18.32 22.66 3.32
CA GLY A 137 -19.07 23.22 4.45
C GLY A 137 -19.79 22.22 5.36
N ALA A 138 -19.77 20.92 5.05
CA ALA A 138 -20.35 19.90 5.92
C ALA A 138 -19.35 19.44 6.98
N THR A 139 -19.79 19.35 8.24
CA THR A 139 -18.98 18.77 9.31
C THR A 139 -18.79 17.26 9.10
N ALA A 140 -17.74 16.69 9.69
CA ALA A 140 -17.50 15.24 9.62
C ALA A 140 -18.71 14.42 10.08
N PHE A 141 -19.45 14.90 11.08
CA PHE A 141 -20.67 14.27 11.56
C PHE A 141 -21.81 14.32 10.55
N GLN A 142 -22.03 15.47 9.90
CA GLN A 142 -23.03 15.61 8.84
C GLN A 142 -22.73 14.72 7.63
N GLN A 143 -21.46 14.62 7.24
CA GLN A 143 -21.03 13.72 6.16
C GLN A 143 -21.27 12.25 6.51
N PHE A 144 -20.98 11.86 7.76
CA PHE A 144 -21.26 10.50 8.24
C PHE A 144 -22.77 10.21 8.28
N ALA A 145 -23.57 11.14 8.82
CA ALA A 145 -25.02 10.99 8.91
C ALA A 145 -25.69 10.84 7.52
N GLN A 146 -25.19 11.52 6.50
CA GLN A 146 -25.69 11.39 5.13
C GLN A 146 -25.39 10.02 4.49
N LEU A 147 -24.32 9.35 4.89
CA LEU A 147 -23.94 8.03 4.37
C LEU A 147 -24.65 6.88 5.10
N ALA A 148 -25.20 7.16 6.27
CA ALA A 148 -25.90 6.18 7.10
C ALA A 148 -27.44 6.22 6.94
N ALA A 149 -27.97 7.20 6.20
CA ALA A 149 -29.39 7.36 5.87
C ALA A 149 -29.77 6.50 4.66
#